data_AF-A0A9N8MLP2-F1
#
_entry.id   AF-A0A9N8MLP2-F1
#
_cell.length_a   1.000
_cell.length_b   1.000
_cell.length_c   1.000
_cell.angle_alpha   90.00
_cell.angle_beta   90.00
_cell.angle_gamma   90.00
#
_symmetry.space_group_name_H-M   'P 1'
#
loop_
_entity.id
_entity.type
_entity.pdbx_description
1 polymer ?
#
loop_
_entity_poly.entity_id
_entity_poly.type
_entity_poly.pdbx_seq_one_letter_code
_entity_poly.pdbx_strand_id
1 'polypeptide(L)'
;MLGAGYQLDAPDTPAPRDFALRRTQKVTNNEVTLLGSATILNSPESEVSAAEALEYRRGLTNYLDATLGYLHEGGGLTARRDGVTA
;
A
#
# COMPACT_ATOMS: atom_id res chain seq x y z
N MET A 1 1.36 7.02 -1.13
CA MET A 1 1.90 7.40 -2.46
C MET A 1 0.97 8.42 -3.10
N LEU A 2 1.49 9.44 -3.77
CA LEU A 2 0.68 10.47 -4.46
C LEU A 2 1.01 10.43 -5.96
N GLY A 3 -0.01 10.46 -6.81
CA GLY A 3 0.14 10.46 -8.28
C GLY A 3 -0.87 11.39 -8.94
N ALA A 4 -0.46 12.05 -10.03
CA ALA A 4 -1.30 12.93 -10.83
C ALA A 4 -1.30 12.47 -12.29
N GLY A 5 -2.48 12.46 -12.92
CA GLY A 5 -2.66 12.12 -14.34
C GLY A 5 -3.41 13.23 -15.08
N TYR A 6 -3.13 13.37 -16.37
CA TYR A 6 -3.80 14.32 -17.26
C TYR A 6 -4.07 13.65 -18.61
N GLN A 7 -5.21 13.95 -19.22
CA GLN A 7 -5.59 13.44 -20.53
C GLN A 7 -5.17 14.41 -21.64
N LEU A 8 -4.22 13.98 -22.47
CA LEU A 8 -3.66 14.77 -23.57
C LEU A 8 -4.67 15.03 -24.70
N ASP A 9 -5.48 14.04 -25.03
CA ASP A 9 -6.33 14.10 -26.22
C ASP A 9 -7.62 14.89 -25.98
N ALA A 10 -7.92 15.80 -26.91
CA ALA A 10 -9.20 16.49 -26.96
C ALA A 10 -10.23 15.60 -27.70
N PRO A 11 -11.46 15.44 -27.20
CA PRO A 11 -12.51 14.72 -27.91
C PRO A 11 -12.80 15.34 -29.28
N ASP A 12 -13.08 14.52 -30.30
CA ASP A 12 -13.36 14.94 -31.69
C ASP A 12 -14.63 15.80 -31.87
N THR A 13 -15.39 16.05 -30.79
CA THR A 13 -16.64 16.80 -30.81
C THR A 13 -16.49 18.18 -30.16
N PRO A 14 -16.89 19.27 -30.84
CA PRO A 14 -16.96 20.60 -30.25
C PRO A 14 -18.17 20.65 -29.30
N ALA A 15 -17.96 20.18 -28.08
CA ALA A 15 -18.91 20.24 -26.98
C ALA A 15 -18.18 20.74 -25.71
N PRO A 16 -18.91 21.31 -24.72
CA PRO A 16 -18.36 21.51 -23.39
C PRO A 16 -17.75 20.20 -22.90
N ARG A 17 -16.50 20.25 -22.41
CA ARG A 17 -15.83 19.07 -21.86
C ARG A 17 -16.71 18.49 -20.76
N ASP A 18 -17.04 17.21 -20.88
CA ASP A 18 -17.75 16.53 -19.82
C ASP A 18 -16.87 16.52 -18.56
N PHE A 19 -17.44 16.92 -17.44
CA PHE A 19 -16.69 16.86 -16.18
C PHE A 19 -16.55 15.40 -15.79
N ALA A 20 -15.40 15.04 -15.22
CA ALA A 20 -15.23 13.70 -14.65
C ALA A 20 -16.38 13.44 -13.68
N LEU A 21 -17.13 12.37 -13.92
CA LEU A 21 -18.25 12.00 -13.06
C LEU A 21 -17.75 11.88 -11.62
N ARG A 22 -18.41 12.62 -10.72
CA ARG A 22 -18.02 12.61 -9.31
C ARG A 22 -18.16 11.20 -8.78
N ARG A 23 -17.08 10.66 -8.23
CA ARG A 23 -17.10 9.35 -7.56
C ARG A 23 -18.07 9.43 -6.37
N THR A 24 -19.02 8.50 -6.30
CA THR A 24 -20.07 8.46 -5.25
C THR A 24 -19.68 7.61 -4.05
N GLN A 25 -18.66 6.76 -4.21
CA GLN A 25 -18.16 5.85 -3.20
C GLN A 25 -16.75 6.23 -2.75
N LYS A 26 -16.38 5.73 -1.58
CA LYS A 26 -15.01 5.83 -1.06
C LYS A 26 -14.02 5.18 -2.02
N VAL A 27 -12.77 5.67 -2.02
CA VAL A 27 -11.74 5.24 -2.96
C VAL A 27 -11.44 3.73 -2.87
N THR A 28 -11.52 3.18 -1.65
CA THR A 28 -11.17 1.80 -1.27
C THR A 28 -12.12 1.32 -0.16
N ASN A 29 -12.49 0.03 -0.20
CA ASN A 29 -13.25 -0.63 0.86
C ASN A 29 -12.37 -0.97 2.07
N ASN A 30 -12.91 -1.64 3.07
CA ASN A 30 -12.09 -2.15 4.18
C ASN A 30 -11.40 -3.43 3.71
N GLU A 31 -10.08 -3.44 3.76
CA GLU A 31 -9.26 -4.56 3.32
C GLU A 31 -8.20 -4.86 4.37
N VAL A 32 -7.96 -6.15 4.60
CA VAL A 32 -6.92 -6.65 5.48
C VAL A 32 -6.02 -7.56 4.64
N THR A 33 -4.72 -7.37 4.73
CA THR A 33 -3.71 -8.20 4.05
C THR A 33 -2.77 -8.81 5.07
N LEU A 34 -2.51 -10.10 4.92
CA LEU A 34 -1.54 -10.85 5.70
C LEU A 34 -0.45 -11.32 4.74
N LEU A 35 0.81 -11.06 5.09
CA LEU A 35 1.97 -11.53 4.35
C LEU A 35 2.83 -12.38 5.28
N GLY A 36 3.33 -13.50 4.74
CA GLY A 36 4.31 -14.35 5.39
C GLY A 36 5.46 -14.61 4.43
N SER A 37 6.69 -14.45 4.90
CA SER A 37 7.93 -14.70 4.15
C SER A 37 9.02 -15.21 5.08
N ALA A 38 10.20 -15.49 4.52
CA ALA A 38 11.39 -15.84 5.28
C ALA A 38 12.51 -14.88 4.94
N THR A 39 13.25 -14.45 5.95
CA THR A 39 14.42 -13.59 5.83
C THR A 39 15.68 -14.44 6.04
N ILE A 40 16.70 -14.23 5.21
CA ILE A 40 18.01 -14.88 5.36
C ILE A 40 19.01 -13.80 5.76
N LEU A 41 19.59 -13.92 6.95
CA LEU A 41 20.62 -13.00 7.42
C LEU A 41 21.99 -13.45 6.92
N ASN A 42 22.78 -12.48 6.43
CA ASN A 42 24.18 -12.75 6.11
C ASN A 42 24.98 -12.89 7.41
N SER A 43 25.17 -14.13 7.84
CA SER A 43 25.98 -14.50 9.01
C SER A 43 26.84 -15.73 8.69
N PRO A 44 27.92 -16.00 9.46
CA PRO A 44 28.76 -17.19 9.26
C PRO A 44 27.98 -18.51 9.29
N GLU A 45 26.80 -18.51 9.92
CA GLU A 45 25.91 -19.66 10.11
C GLU A 45 24.67 -19.60 9.21
N SER A 46 24.48 -18.52 8.43
CA SER A 46 23.29 -18.26 7.58
C SER A 46 21.97 -18.50 8.31
N GLU A 47 21.63 -17.58 9.21
CA GLU A 47 20.38 -17.66 9.98
C GLU A 47 19.15 -17.40 9.09
N VAL A 48 18.17 -18.30 9.14
CA VAL A 48 16.85 -18.14 8.52
C VAL A 48 15.83 -17.76 9.59
N SER A 49 15.05 -16.71 9.34
CA SER A 49 14.00 -16.24 10.25
C SER A 49 12.66 -16.07 9.53
N ALA A 50 11.56 -16.24 10.25
CA ALA A 50 10.23 -16.00 9.71
C ALA A 50 9.91 -14.50 9.74
N ALA A 51 9.36 -14.00 8.65
CA ALA A 51 8.90 -12.62 8.50
C ALA A 51 7.39 -12.61 8.26
N GLU A 52 6.69 -11.69 8.90
CA GLU A 52 5.25 -11.55 8.85
C GLU A 52 4.86 -10.08 8.74
N ALA A 53 3.81 -9.77 8.00
CA ALA A 53 3.24 -8.43 7.94
C ALA A 53 1.72 -8.47 7.94
N LEU A 54 1.13 -7.46 8.58
CA LEU A 54 -0.31 -7.22 8.61
C LEU A 54 -0.56 -5.81 8.13
N GLU A 55 -1.42 -5.64 7.14
CA GLU A 55 -1.83 -4.34 6.63
C GLU A 55 -3.35 -4.19 6.69
N TYR A 56 -3.81 -3.03 7.13
CA TYR A 56 -5.20 -2.63 7.09
C TYR A 56 -5.35 -1.37 6.25
N ARG A 57 -6.17 -1.45 5.21
CA ARG A 57 -6.42 -0.35 4.27
C ARG A 57 -7.89 0.02 4.27
N ARG A 58 -8.17 1.33 4.21
CA ARG A 58 -9.52 1.87 4.16
C ARG A 58 -9.58 3.20 3.41
N GLY A 59 -10.63 3.39 2.61
CA GLY A 59 -11.01 4.70 2.09
C GLY A 59 -11.48 5.66 3.18
N LEU A 60 -10.90 6.86 3.22
CA LEU A 60 -11.34 7.97 4.07
C LEU A 60 -12.36 8.84 3.33
N THR A 61 -12.06 9.17 2.06
CA THR A 61 -12.92 9.95 1.18
C THR A 61 -13.04 9.26 -0.19
N ASN A 62 -13.64 9.94 -1.16
CA ASN A 62 -13.76 9.44 -2.53
C ASN A 62 -12.42 9.51 -3.30
N TYR A 63 -11.41 10.14 -2.70
CA TYR A 63 -10.09 10.40 -3.30
C TYR A 63 -8.91 10.04 -2.40
N LEU A 64 -9.14 9.82 -1.11
CA LEU A 64 -8.09 9.52 -0.13
C LEU A 64 -8.40 8.22 0.59
N ASP A 65 -7.41 7.34 0.67
CA ASP A 65 -7.36 6.22 1.60
C ASP A 65 -6.20 6.39 2.58
N ALA A 66 -6.23 5.57 3.61
CA ALA A 66 -5.14 5.40 4.54
C ALA A 66 -4.86 3.90 4.70
N THR A 67 -3.60 3.58 4.93
CA THR A 67 -3.13 2.24 5.23
C THR A 67 -2.41 2.31 6.57
N LEU A 68 -2.63 1.32 7.43
CA LEU A 68 -1.84 1.10 8.63
C LEU A 68 -1.25 -0.30 8.53
N GLY A 69 0.04 -0.42 8.77
CA GLY A 69 0.74 -1.70 8.69
C GLY A 69 1.51 -2.01 9.96
N TYR A 70 1.72 -3.30 10.20
CA TYR A 70 2.68 -3.83 11.15
C TYR A 70 3.57 -4.82 10.39
N LEU A 71 4.87 -4.69 10.56
CA LEU A 71 5.87 -5.56 9.98
C LEU A 71 6.73 -6.16 11.08
N HIS A 72 6.91 -7.47 11.01
CA HIS A 72 7.86 -8.25 11.79
C HIS A 72 8.77 -8.98 10.82
N GLU A 73 10.01 -8.52 10.65
CA GLU A 73 10.90 -9.10 9.63
C GLU A 73 11.62 -10.38 10.09
N GLY A 74 11.64 -10.64 11.40
CA GLY A 74 12.41 -11.75 11.98
C GLY A 74 13.93 -11.60 11.78
N GLY A 75 14.71 -11.87 12.83
CA GLY A 75 16.17 -11.82 12.72
C GLY A 75 16.86 -12.22 14.02
N GLY A 76 18.15 -12.58 13.94
CA GLY A 76 19.01 -12.77 15.11
C GLY A 76 19.06 -11.50 15.97
N LEU A 77 19.52 -11.61 17.23
CA LEU A 77 19.52 -10.54 18.24
C LEU A 77 20.09 -9.18 17.75
N THR A 78 20.90 -9.20 16.69
CA THR A 78 21.59 -8.04 16.11
C THR A 78 20.78 -7.29 15.05
N ALA A 79 19.78 -7.91 14.40
CA ALA A 79 19.10 -7.35 13.21
C ALA A 79 17.57 -7.52 13.24
N ARG A 80 16.95 -7.39 14.42
CA ARG A 80 15.49 -7.46 14.56
C ARG A 80 14.81 -6.15 14.14
N ARG A 81 13.90 -6.23 13.16
CA ARG A 81 13.07 -5.10 12.70
C ARG A 81 11.58 -5.40 12.90
N ASP A 82 11.02 -4.74 13.91
CA ASP A 82 9.59 -4.71 14.18
C ASP A 82 9.13 -3.26 14.06
N GLY A 83 8.07 -3.00 13.30
CA GLY A 83 7.66 -1.62 13.03
C GLY A 83 6.20 -1.47 12.64
N VAL A 84 5.65 -0.30 12.95
CA VAL A 84 4.32 0.14 12.51
C VAL A 84 4.49 1.15 11.38
N THR A 85 3.65 1.05 10.35
CA THR A 85 3.66 1.94 9.17
C THR A 85 2.29 2.60 8.99
N ALA A 86 2.29 3.79 8.36
CA ALA A 86 1.09 4.58 8.06
C ALA A 86 1.27 5.40 6.76
#